data_AF-A0A537I0M0-F1
#
_entry.id   AF-A0A537I0M0-F1
#
_cell.length_a   1.000
_cell.length_b   1.000
_cell.length_c   1.000
_cell.angle_alpha   90.00
_cell.angle_beta   90.00
_cell.angle_gamma   90.00
#
_symmetry.space_group_name_H-M   'P 1'
#
loop_
_entity.id
_entity.type
_entity.pdbx_description
1 polymer ?
#
loop_
_entity_poly.entity_id
_entity_poly.type
_entity_poly.pdbx_seq_one_letter_code
_entity_poly.pdbx_strand_id
1 'polypeptide(L)'
;MSFILKYRVLVITLFFALLGFSISLLLKLGELKWYHIAGTPLLALVIALVSNFLTDTAWNKRLREKSILVSLGLGLLFLVSLFFHQRIYNNGTFRYEDINGTRRTYIKGYQYTPIAEKFRADNPEISSDAQLLYDGFGGIEGKNYVWTQASIKEVTFQLIISYASVILFLSALLSWVLGVAYEKRFSDPKTVMQELLNERDQSNYEKYLLSYTLKKNDEKYKSIKYHVFLSYASNQREFAESVYYSLTNNGYMVFYDRNNLPVGMEYNNAIHAAIGHSDIFIFMISPDAVAEGHYTLTELKFAGEKWPAASGVLLPVMTIQTGYNLIPAYAKSVTVLTPQGNLVAEVTAEIEKMYNNHNHT
;
A
#
# COMPACT_ATOMS: atom_id res chain seq x y z
N MET A 1 8.19 0.76 6.41
CA MET A 1 7.03 1.34 5.68
C MET A 1 6.86 0.76 4.27
N SER A 2 7.92 0.64 3.47
CA SER A 2 7.84 0.24 2.04
C SER A 2 7.15 -1.12 1.77
N PHE A 3 7.47 -2.17 2.54
CA PHE A 3 7.25 -3.56 2.13
C PHE A 3 5.78 -3.93 1.88
N ILE A 4 4.86 -3.77 2.84
CA ILE A 4 3.47 -4.26 2.66
C ILE A 4 2.70 -3.46 1.59
N LEU A 5 2.98 -2.16 1.38
CA LEU A 5 2.41 -1.42 0.24
C LEU A 5 3.01 -1.85 -1.09
N LYS A 6 4.34 -1.95 -1.19
CA LYS A 6 5.05 -2.36 -2.42
C LYS A 6 4.65 -3.78 -2.86
N TYR A 7 4.39 -4.66 -1.90
CA TYR A 7 3.95 -6.04 -2.14
C TYR A 7 2.42 -6.19 -2.11
N ARG A 8 1.62 -5.14 -1.87
CA ARG A 8 0.16 -5.20 -1.97
C ARG A 8 -0.29 -5.69 -3.35
N VAL A 9 0.28 -5.09 -4.40
CA VAL A 9 0.01 -5.50 -5.78
C VAL A 9 0.48 -6.93 -6.02
N LEU A 10 1.65 -7.31 -5.50
CA LEU A 10 2.20 -8.67 -5.65
C LEU A 10 1.32 -9.73 -4.97
N VAL A 11 0.87 -9.50 -3.73
CA VAL A 11 -0.04 -10.40 -3.00
C VAL A 11 -1.40 -10.49 -3.69
N ILE A 12 -1.95 -9.37 -4.16
CA ILE A 12 -3.20 -9.36 -4.93
C ILE A 12 -3.04 -10.14 -6.25
N THR A 13 -1.94 -9.95 -6.98
CA THR A 13 -1.60 -10.71 -8.20
C THR A 13 -1.38 -12.20 -7.91
N LEU A 14 -0.76 -12.56 -6.77
CA LEU A 14 -0.56 -13.95 -6.36
C LEU A 14 -1.90 -14.63 -6.03
N PHE A 15 -2.79 -13.92 -5.31
CA PHE A 15 -4.16 -14.38 -5.08
C PHE A 15 -4.96 -14.47 -6.38
N PHE A 16 -4.79 -13.56 -7.35
CA PHE A 16 -5.41 -13.69 -8.67
C PHE A 16 -4.81 -14.81 -9.52
N ALA A 17 -3.52 -15.15 -9.38
CA ALA A 17 -2.94 -16.34 -9.99
C ALA A 17 -3.53 -17.62 -9.39
N LEU A 18 -3.69 -17.68 -8.06
CA LEU A 18 -4.34 -18.80 -7.36
C LEU A 18 -5.84 -18.90 -7.67
N LEU A 19 -6.55 -17.78 -7.82
CA LEU A 19 -7.96 -17.77 -8.25
C LEU A 19 -8.11 -18.08 -9.74
N GLY A 20 -7.17 -17.65 -10.60
CA GLY A 20 -7.07 -18.07 -12.00
C GLY A 20 -6.77 -19.56 -12.17
N PHE A 21 -5.98 -20.14 -11.26
CA PHE A 21 -5.82 -21.59 -11.16
C PHE A 21 -7.10 -22.27 -10.63
N SER A 22 -7.82 -21.63 -9.70
CA SER A 22 -9.11 -22.12 -9.19
C SER A 22 -10.21 -22.13 -10.27
N ILE A 23 -10.17 -21.18 -11.23
CA ILE A 23 -11.00 -21.18 -12.44
C ILE A 23 -10.80 -22.48 -13.24
N SER A 24 -9.54 -22.91 -13.40
CA SER A 24 -9.18 -24.16 -14.07
C SER A 24 -9.68 -25.42 -13.33
N LEU A 25 -9.68 -25.41 -11.99
CA LEU A 25 -10.22 -26.53 -11.19
C LEU A 25 -11.75 -26.60 -11.18
N LEU A 26 -12.43 -25.45 -11.13
CA LEU A 26 -13.89 -25.37 -11.00
C LEU A 26 -14.60 -25.64 -12.33
N LEU A 27 -14.01 -25.23 -13.45
CA LEU A 27 -14.53 -25.49 -14.80
C LEU A 27 -14.16 -26.89 -15.33
N LYS A 28 -14.50 -27.93 -14.57
CA LYS A 28 -14.61 -29.33 -15.06
C LYS A 28 -15.76 -29.56 -16.06
N LEU A 29 -16.35 -28.48 -16.60
CA LEU A 29 -17.19 -28.49 -17.79
C LEU A 29 -16.29 -28.75 -19.00
N GLY A 30 -16.44 -29.91 -19.64
CA GLY A 30 -15.47 -30.41 -20.64
C GLY A 30 -15.28 -29.52 -21.88
N GLU A 31 -16.19 -28.57 -22.09
CA GLU A 31 -16.35 -27.76 -23.29
C GLU A 31 -15.67 -26.38 -23.22
N LEU A 32 -15.43 -25.83 -22.03
CA LEU A 32 -14.99 -24.43 -21.89
C LEU A 32 -13.47 -24.18 -22.01
N LYS A 33 -12.69 -25.24 -22.28
CA LYS A 33 -11.20 -25.22 -22.20
C LYS A 33 -10.52 -24.03 -22.88
N TRP A 34 -11.03 -23.58 -24.02
CA TRP A 34 -10.44 -22.49 -24.80
C TRP A 34 -10.74 -21.09 -24.26
N TYR A 35 -11.86 -20.88 -23.55
CA TYR A 35 -12.19 -19.57 -22.95
C TYR A 35 -11.23 -19.19 -21.81
N HIS A 36 -10.61 -20.17 -21.14
CA HIS A 36 -9.69 -19.93 -20.02
C HIS A 36 -8.45 -19.13 -20.41
N ILE A 37 -7.95 -19.29 -21.64
CA ILE A 37 -6.61 -18.80 -22.03
C ILE A 37 -6.59 -17.27 -22.16
N ALA A 38 -7.63 -16.68 -22.76
CA ALA A 38 -7.72 -15.23 -23.00
C ALA A 38 -8.66 -14.48 -22.04
N GLY A 39 -9.73 -15.12 -21.55
CA GLY A 39 -10.70 -14.44 -20.68
C GLY A 39 -10.17 -14.22 -19.26
N THR A 40 -9.45 -15.20 -18.70
CA THR A 40 -9.02 -15.18 -17.29
C THR A 40 -8.09 -14.00 -16.94
N PRO A 41 -7.05 -13.67 -17.74
CA PRO A 41 -6.16 -12.55 -17.42
C PRO A 41 -6.86 -11.19 -17.50
N LEU A 42 -7.77 -11.01 -18.48
CA LEU A 42 -8.49 -9.77 -18.69
C LEU A 42 -9.55 -9.53 -17.61
N LEU A 43 -10.23 -10.60 -17.16
CA LEU A 43 -11.12 -10.53 -16.01
C LEU A 43 -10.35 -10.18 -14.72
N ALA A 44 -9.21 -10.83 -14.48
CA ALA A 44 -8.35 -10.52 -13.34
C ALA A 44 -7.84 -9.07 -13.36
N LEU A 45 -7.49 -8.53 -14.53
CA LEU A 45 -7.08 -7.13 -14.70
C LEU A 45 -8.20 -6.15 -14.34
N VAL A 46 -9.41 -6.34 -14.87
CA VAL A 46 -10.58 -5.48 -14.58
C VAL A 46 -10.89 -5.50 -13.08
N ILE A 47 -10.87 -6.68 -12.45
CA ILE A 47 -11.14 -6.82 -11.02
C ILE A 47 -10.00 -6.21 -10.17
N ALA A 48 -8.73 -6.32 -10.59
CA ALA A 48 -7.61 -5.65 -9.94
C ALA A 48 -7.70 -4.12 -10.02
N LEU A 49 -8.13 -3.57 -11.16
CA LEU A 49 -8.36 -2.13 -11.33
C LEU A 49 -9.51 -1.62 -10.44
N VAL A 50 -10.64 -2.32 -10.41
CA VAL A 50 -11.78 -2.01 -9.51
C VAL A 50 -11.38 -2.13 -8.04
N SER A 51 -10.62 -3.17 -7.67
CA SER A 51 -10.08 -3.35 -6.33
C SER A 51 -9.13 -2.22 -5.91
N ASN A 52 -8.29 -1.73 -6.83
CA ASN A 52 -7.42 -0.59 -6.55
C ASN A 52 -8.20 0.72 -6.38
N PHE A 53 -9.17 0.98 -7.28
CA PHE A 53 -10.05 2.15 -7.23
C PHE A 53 -10.88 2.21 -5.94
N LEU A 54 -11.52 1.11 -5.53
CA LEU A 54 -12.32 1.03 -4.29
C LEU A 54 -11.49 1.28 -3.02
N THR A 55 -10.18 1.08 -3.07
CA THR A 55 -9.27 1.29 -1.92
C THR A 55 -8.60 2.65 -1.86
N ASP A 56 -8.78 3.51 -2.88
CA ASP A 56 -8.13 4.82 -2.91
C ASP A 56 -8.42 5.61 -1.63
N THR A 57 -7.35 6.15 -1.04
CA THR A 57 -7.36 6.78 0.29
C THR A 57 -8.04 8.14 0.28
N ALA A 58 -8.13 8.83 -0.86
CA ALA A 58 -8.61 10.21 -0.92
C ALA A 58 -10.12 10.36 -0.63
N TRP A 59 -10.96 9.44 -1.12
CA TRP A 59 -12.44 9.60 -1.06
C TRP A 59 -13.07 9.04 0.23
N ASN A 60 -12.47 8.04 0.86
CA ASN A 60 -13.23 7.07 1.65
C ASN A 60 -13.31 7.32 3.17
N LYS A 61 -12.97 8.52 3.67
CA LYS A 61 -12.91 8.80 5.12
C LYS A 61 -14.25 8.51 5.85
N ARG A 62 -15.38 8.98 5.31
CA ARG A 62 -16.74 8.71 5.84
C ARG A 62 -17.21 7.25 5.69
N LEU A 63 -16.63 6.49 4.76
CA LEU A 63 -16.98 5.08 4.56
C LEU A 63 -16.17 4.15 5.47
N ARG A 64 -14.95 4.53 5.86
CA ARG A 64 -14.10 3.80 6.82
C ARG A 64 -14.68 3.81 8.23
N GLU A 65 -15.28 4.91 8.65
CA GLU A 65 -16.09 5.01 9.89
C GLU A 65 -17.22 3.96 9.93
N LYS A 66 -17.78 3.62 8.76
CA LYS A 66 -18.84 2.60 8.58
C LYS A 66 -18.30 1.28 8.01
N SER A 67 -17.01 1.00 8.18
CA SER A 67 -16.31 -0.16 7.59
C SER A 67 -17.01 -1.50 7.80
N ILE A 68 -17.59 -1.74 8.99
CA ILE A 68 -18.35 -2.96 9.30
C ILE A 68 -19.61 -3.10 8.42
N LEU A 69 -20.36 -2.02 8.24
CA LEU A 69 -21.56 -2.01 7.39
C LEU A 69 -21.21 -2.25 5.92
N VAL A 70 -20.09 -1.69 5.45
CA VAL A 70 -19.60 -1.92 4.08
C VAL A 70 -19.14 -3.38 3.90
N SER A 71 -18.42 -3.96 4.87
CA SER A 71 -18.05 -5.39 4.85
C SER A 71 -19.29 -6.30 4.84
N LEU A 72 -20.32 -5.99 5.63
CA LEU A 72 -21.58 -6.75 5.66
C LEU A 72 -22.34 -6.62 4.33
N GLY A 73 -22.37 -5.43 3.72
CA GLY A 73 -22.98 -5.21 2.40
C GLY A 73 -22.27 -5.98 1.29
N LEU A 74 -20.92 -5.93 1.22
CA LEU A 74 -20.13 -6.71 0.26
C LEU A 74 -20.27 -8.22 0.49
N GLY A 75 -20.32 -8.67 1.75
CA GLY A 75 -20.57 -10.06 2.11
C GLY A 75 -21.96 -10.55 1.66
N LEU A 76 -23.00 -9.73 1.85
CA LEU A 76 -24.35 -10.04 1.38
C LEU A 76 -24.41 -10.12 -0.15
N LEU A 77 -23.79 -9.18 -0.86
CA LEU A 77 -23.72 -9.19 -2.33
C LEU A 77 -22.97 -10.42 -2.86
N PHE A 78 -21.87 -10.82 -2.22
CA PHE A 78 -21.16 -12.06 -2.52
C PHE A 78 -22.05 -13.30 -2.32
N LEU A 79 -22.76 -13.42 -1.19
CA LEU A 79 -23.65 -14.54 -0.92
C LEU A 79 -24.83 -14.61 -1.90
N VAL A 80 -25.44 -13.47 -2.23
CA VAL A 80 -26.51 -13.38 -3.23
C VAL A 80 -26.00 -13.78 -4.62
N SER A 81 -24.83 -13.29 -5.03
CA SER A 81 -24.19 -13.67 -6.30
C SER A 81 -23.86 -15.17 -6.36
N LEU A 82 -23.40 -15.76 -5.24
CA LEU A 82 -23.09 -17.18 -5.14
C LEU A 82 -24.36 -18.04 -5.22
N PHE A 83 -25.45 -17.63 -4.58
CA PHE A 83 -26.76 -18.29 -4.71
C PHE A 83 -27.28 -18.25 -6.16
N PHE A 84 -27.23 -17.09 -6.83
CA PHE A 84 -27.62 -16.98 -8.24
C PHE A 84 -26.72 -17.84 -9.15
N HIS A 85 -25.40 -17.82 -8.94
CA HIS A 85 -24.49 -18.68 -9.69
C HIS A 85 -24.79 -20.17 -9.50
N GLN A 86 -25.00 -20.62 -8.26
CA GLN A 86 -25.37 -22.02 -7.98
C GLN A 86 -26.72 -22.41 -8.63
N ARG A 87 -27.69 -21.50 -8.65
CA ARG A 87 -28.99 -21.72 -9.32
C ARG A 87 -28.83 -21.84 -10.84
N ILE A 88 -28.04 -20.97 -11.46
CA ILE A 88 -27.75 -21.03 -12.91
C ILE A 88 -26.93 -22.29 -13.23
N TYR A 89 -25.96 -22.66 -12.41
CA TYR A 89 -25.19 -23.91 -12.57
C TYR A 89 -26.09 -25.15 -12.51
N ASN A 90 -26.94 -25.26 -11.48
CA ASN A 90 -27.84 -26.40 -11.31
C ASN A 90 -28.88 -26.51 -12.44
N ASN A 91 -29.37 -25.38 -12.96
CA ASN A 91 -30.41 -25.36 -13.99
C ASN A 91 -29.83 -25.46 -15.42
N GLY A 92 -28.66 -24.89 -15.66
CA GLY A 92 -28.01 -24.78 -16.98
C GLY A 92 -26.99 -25.88 -17.30
N THR A 93 -26.72 -26.79 -16.36
CA THR A 93 -25.83 -27.93 -16.58
C THR A 93 -26.54 -29.27 -16.37
N PHE A 94 -25.93 -30.32 -16.88
CA PHE A 94 -26.30 -31.71 -16.61
C PHE A 94 -25.05 -32.58 -16.55
N ARG A 95 -25.18 -33.76 -15.93
CA ARG A 95 -24.12 -34.77 -15.87
C ARG A 95 -24.38 -35.82 -16.95
N TYR A 96 -23.34 -36.19 -17.67
CA TYR A 96 -23.36 -37.24 -18.68
C TYR A 96 -22.18 -38.20 -18.43
N GLU A 97 -22.38 -39.47 -18.73
CA GLU A 97 -21.37 -40.52 -18.59
C GLU A 97 -21.07 -41.04 -19.99
N ASP A 98 -19.81 -40.93 -20.42
CA ASP A 98 -19.42 -41.43 -21.74
C ASP A 98 -19.34 -42.96 -21.80
N ILE A 99 -19.20 -43.52 -23.00
CA ILE A 99 -19.14 -44.97 -23.24
C ILE A 99 -17.94 -45.62 -22.49
N ASN A 100 -16.97 -44.82 -22.03
CA ASN A 100 -15.83 -45.26 -21.25
C ASN A 100 -16.04 -45.10 -19.72
N GLY A 101 -17.26 -44.81 -19.26
CA GLY A 101 -17.60 -44.55 -17.85
C GLY A 101 -17.13 -43.20 -17.32
N THR A 102 -16.64 -42.29 -18.17
CA THR A 102 -16.12 -40.99 -17.72
C THR A 102 -17.25 -40.00 -17.49
N ARG A 103 -17.67 -39.87 -16.22
CA ARG A 103 -18.63 -38.85 -15.79
C ARG A 103 -18.08 -37.43 -15.98
N ARG A 104 -18.75 -36.62 -16.81
CA ARG A 104 -18.42 -35.21 -17.06
C ARG A 104 -19.68 -34.36 -16.96
N THR A 105 -19.50 -33.07 -16.69
CA THR A 105 -20.60 -32.09 -16.69
C THR A 105 -20.58 -31.33 -18.02
N TYR A 106 -21.77 -31.05 -18.57
CA TYR A 106 -21.98 -30.36 -19.84
C TYR A 106 -23.02 -29.25 -19.70
N ILE A 107 -23.00 -28.27 -20.61
CA ILE A 107 -23.99 -27.18 -20.65
C ILE A 107 -25.20 -27.60 -21.49
N LYS A 108 -26.41 -27.43 -20.96
CA LYS A 108 -27.67 -27.57 -21.71
C LYS A 108 -28.31 -26.21 -21.98
N GLY A 109 -29.21 -26.16 -22.97
CA GLY A 109 -30.11 -25.01 -23.13
C GLY A 109 -31.33 -25.12 -22.20
N TYR A 110 -32.05 -24.01 -22.04
CA TYR A 110 -33.41 -24.00 -21.48
C TYR A 110 -34.49 -24.29 -22.54
N GLN A 111 -34.18 -24.13 -23.82
CA GLN A 111 -35.08 -24.40 -24.95
C GLN A 111 -34.60 -25.62 -25.74
N TYR A 112 -35.50 -26.58 -25.92
CA TYR A 112 -35.31 -27.72 -26.81
C TYR A 112 -35.49 -27.31 -28.29
N THR A 113 -35.06 -28.16 -29.23
CA THR A 113 -35.48 -28.02 -30.62
C THR A 113 -36.83 -28.71 -30.86
N PRO A 114 -37.59 -28.34 -31.91
CA PRO A 114 -38.83 -29.04 -32.26
C PRO A 114 -38.67 -30.55 -32.51
N ILE A 115 -37.46 -30.99 -32.89
CA ILE A 115 -37.15 -32.42 -33.08
C ILE A 115 -37.06 -33.13 -31.72
N ALA A 116 -36.41 -32.50 -30.74
CA ALA A 116 -36.28 -33.04 -29.38
C ALA A 116 -37.58 -32.95 -28.58
N GLU A 117 -38.39 -31.90 -28.78
CA GLU A 117 -39.74 -31.81 -28.21
C GLU A 117 -40.64 -32.92 -28.76
N LYS A 118 -40.60 -33.19 -30.07
CA LYS A 118 -41.34 -34.32 -30.66
C LYS A 118 -40.85 -35.66 -30.11
N PHE A 119 -39.53 -35.93 -30.16
CA PHE A 119 -38.98 -37.20 -29.68
C PHE A 119 -39.34 -37.47 -28.20
N ARG A 120 -39.35 -36.43 -27.36
CA ARG A 120 -39.77 -36.53 -25.95
C ARG A 120 -41.29 -36.70 -25.76
N ALA A 121 -42.11 -36.20 -26.69
CA ALA A 121 -43.55 -36.48 -26.70
C ALA A 121 -43.86 -37.92 -27.14
N ASP A 122 -43.07 -38.46 -28.08
CA ASP A 122 -43.16 -39.84 -28.57
C ASP A 122 -42.63 -40.87 -27.54
N ASN A 123 -41.77 -40.48 -26.60
CA ASN A 123 -41.10 -41.34 -25.60
C ASN A 123 -41.20 -40.76 -24.16
N PRO A 124 -42.38 -40.82 -23.50
CA PRO A 124 -42.67 -40.11 -22.25
C PRO A 124 -41.94 -40.62 -21.00
N GLU A 125 -41.38 -41.83 -21.04
CA GLU A 125 -40.55 -42.42 -19.98
C GLU A 125 -39.17 -41.73 -19.82
N ILE A 126 -38.71 -41.00 -20.84
CA ILE A 126 -37.43 -40.31 -20.83
C ILE A 126 -37.51 -39.04 -19.95
N SER A 127 -37.06 -39.18 -18.71
CA SER A 127 -37.12 -38.13 -17.67
C SER A 127 -35.81 -37.36 -17.46
N SER A 128 -34.71 -37.76 -18.12
CA SER A 128 -33.37 -37.20 -17.92
C SER A 128 -32.77 -36.64 -19.21
N ASP A 129 -32.19 -35.44 -19.14
CA ASP A 129 -31.47 -34.79 -20.26
C ASP A 129 -30.35 -35.68 -20.85
N ALA A 130 -29.66 -36.43 -19.99
CA ALA A 130 -28.58 -37.31 -20.39
C ALA A 130 -29.09 -38.56 -21.13
N GLN A 131 -30.26 -39.06 -20.72
CA GLN A 131 -30.92 -40.18 -21.38
C GLN A 131 -31.49 -39.75 -22.74
N LEU A 132 -32.14 -38.58 -22.80
CA LEU A 132 -32.64 -37.99 -24.06
C LEU A 132 -31.53 -37.88 -25.12
N LEU A 133 -30.32 -37.47 -24.73
CA LEU A 133 -29.15 -37.46 -25.61
C LEU A 133 -28.74 -38.86 -26.07
N TYR A 134 -28.62 -39.81 -25.14
CA TYR A 134 -28.12 -41.15 -25.43
C TYR A 134 -29.10 -41.94 -26.31
N ASP A 135 -30.37 -42.03 -25.90
CA ASP A 135 -31.41 -42.82 -26.57
C ASP A 135 -31.86 -42.19 -27.90
N GLY A 136 -31.93 -40.85 -27.98
CA GLY A 136 -32.53 -40.16 -29.13
C GLY A 136 -31.56 -39.50 -30.12
N PHE A 137 -30.34 -39.14 -29.68
CA PHE A 137 -29.47 -38.22 -30.46
C PHE A 137 -27.99 -38.65 -30.53
N GLY A 138 -27.65 -39.89 -30.14
CA GLY A 138 -26.28 -40.41 -30.25
C GLY A 138 -25.29 -39.82 -29.24
N GLY A 139 -25.78 -39.29 -28.13
CA GLY A 139 -24.95 -38.75 -27.04
C GLY A 139 -24.53 -37.29 -27.25
N ILE A 140 -23.34 -36.94 -26.76
CA ILE A 140 -22.87 -35.54 -26.65
C ILE A 140 -22.73 -34.82 -28.01
N GLU A 141 -22.39 -35.53 -29.08
CA GLU A 141 -22.33 -34.91 -30.42
C GLU A 141 -23.73 -34.48 -30.89
N GLY A 142 -24.77 -35.17 -30.41
CA GLY A 142 -26.18 -34.84 -30.58
C GLY A 142 -26.67 -33.57 -29.89
N LYS A 143 -25.87 -32.93 -29.01
CA LYS A 143 -26.30 -31.79 -28.17
C LYS A 143 -26.95 -30.64 -28.93
N ASN A 144 -26.47 -30.39 -30.15
CA ASN A 144 -26.95 -29.32 -31.03
C ASN A 144 -28.32 -29.61 -31.67
N TYR A 145 -28.79 -30.87 -31.62
CA TYR A 145 -30.12 -31.28 -32.03
C TYR A 145 -31.09 -31.33 -30.84
N VAL A 146 -30.59 -31.48 -29.60
CA VAL A 146 -31.43 -31.46 -28.39
C VAL A 146 -31.84 -30.04 -28.00
N TRP A 147 -30.91 -29.09 -27.92
CA TRP A 147 -31.18 -27.70 -27.51
C TRP A 147 -30.82 -26.68 -28.58
N THR A 148 -31.51 -25.53 -28.57
CA THR A 148 -31.25 -24.46 -29.54
C THR A 148 -29.88 -23.81 -29.29
N GLN A 149 -29.16 -23.48 -30.37
CA GLN A 149 -27.87 -22.78 -30.30
C GLN A 149 -27.94 -21.46 -29.53
N ALA A 150 -29.06 -20.72 -29.67
CA ALA A 150 -29.30 -19.50 -28.93
C ALA A 150 -29.39 -19.76 -27.42
N SER A 151 -30.12 -20.80 -27.00
CA SER A 151 -30.30 -21.13 -25.59
C SER A 151 -29.03 -21.69 -24.94
N ILE A 152 -28.23 -22.50 -25.65
CA ILE A 152 -26.91 -22.94 -25.17
C ILE A 152 -25.98 -21.75 -24.95
N LYS A 153 -25.96 -20.78 -25.88
CA LYS A 153 -25.16 -19.55 -25.77
C LYS A 153 -25.61 -18.67 -24.60
N GLU A 154 -26.92 -18.49 -24.43
CA GLU A 154 -27.51 -17.72 -23.32
C GLU A 154 -27.11 -18.31 -21.96
N VAL A 155 -27.28 -19.63 -21.77
CA VAL A 155 -26.85 -20.31 -20.53
C VAL A 155 -25.34 -20.16 -20.30
N THR A 156 -24.53 -20.30 -21.35
CA THR A 156 -23.06 -20.11 -21.27
C THR A 156 -22.71 -18.69 -20.82
N PHE A 157 -23.41 -17.67 -21.34
CA PHE A 157 -23.21 -16.27 -20.99
C PHE A 157 -23.65 -15.96 -19.54
N GLN A 158 -24.80 -16.49 -19.11
CA GLN A 158 -25.28 -16.40 -17.73
C GLN A 158 -24.31 -17.07 -16.72
N LEU A 159 -23.73 -18.22 -17.07
CA LEU A 159 -22.70 -18.89 -16.27
C LEU A 159 -21.44 -18.02 -16.12
N ILE A 160 -20.96 -17.43 -17.22
CA ILE A 160 -19.77 -16.56 -17.22
C ILE A 160 -20.02 -15.28 -16.39
N ILE A 161 -21.15 -14.60 -16.59
CA ILE A 161 -21.48 -13.36 -15.85
C ILE A 161 -21.66 -13.65 -14.36
N SER A 162 -22.50 -14.62 -14.00
CA SER A 162 -22.75 -14.93 -12.58
C SER A 162 -21.47 -15.33 -11.84
N TYR A 163 -20.58 -16.07 -12.51
CA TYR A 163 -19.27 -16.42 -11.96
C TYR A 163 -18.34 -15.21 -11.81
N ALA A 164 -18.28 -14.33 -12.81
CA ALA A 164 -17.53 -13.07 -12.74
C ALA A 164 -18.01 -12.17 -11.59
N SER A 165 -19.32 -12.08 -11.37
CA SER A 165 -19.91 -11.36 -10.23
C SER A 165 -19.48 -11.96 -8.87
N VAL A 166 -19.42 -13.30 -8.75
CA VAL A 166 -18.93 -13.96 -7.52
C VAL A 166 -17.47 -13.56 -7.22
N ILE A 167 -16.58 -13.59 -8.21
CA ILE A 167 -15.18 -13.16 -8.00
C ILE A 167 -15.12 -11.66 -7.69
N LEU A 168 -15.87 -10.81 -8.39
CA LEU A 168 -15.87 -9.36 -8.18
C LEU A 168 -16.28 -9.01 -6.74
N PHE A 169 -17.36 -9.59 -6.21
CA PHE A 169 -17.76 -9.33 -4.82
C PHE A 169 -16.81 -9.98 -3.79
N LEU A 170 -16.29 -11.18 -4.05
CA LEU A 170 -15.31 -11.83 -3.16
C LEU A 170 -14.01 -11.02 -3.05
N SER A 171 -13.48 -10.56 -4.17
CA SER A 171 -12.24 -9.78 -4.22
C SER A 171 -12.43 -8.36 -3.70
N ALA A 172 -13.59 -7.72 -3.94
CA ALA A 172 -13.93 -6.45 -3.30
C ALA A 172 -14.03 -6.60 -1.77
N LEU A 173 -14.69 -7.66 -1.28
CA LEU A 173 -14.78 -7.98 0.15
C LEU A 173 -13.39 -8.23 0.76
N LEU A 174 -12.56 -9.07 0.13
CA LEU A 174 -11.20 -9.35 0.59
C LEU A 174 -10.33 -8.09 0.59
N SER A 175 -10.37 -7.28 -0.47
CA SER A 175 -9.62 -6.03 -0.58
C SER A 175 -10.05 -5.02 0.48
N TRP A 176 -11.36 -4.90 0.74
CA TRP A 176 -11.91 -4.05 1.78
C TRP A 176 -11.56 -4.53 3.19
N VAL A 177 -11.72 -5.82 3.49
CA VAL A 177 -11.39 -6.41 4.80
C VAL A 177 -9.88 -6.33 5.06
N LEU A 178 -9.02 -6.60 4.07
CA LEU A 178 -7.58 -6.40 4.19
C LEU A 178 -7.22 -4.93 4.37
N GLY A 179 -7.88 -4.01 3.66
CA GLY A 179 -7.70 -2.57 3.83
C GLY A 179 -8.05 -2.09 5.25
N VAL A 180 -9.19 -2.54 5.79
CA VAL A 180 -9.66 -2.19 7.14
C VAL A 180 -8.84 -2.90 8.23
N ALA A 181 -8.39 -4.14 8.00
CA ALA A 181 -7.54 -4.86 8.94
C ALA A 181 -6.12 -4.27 8.98
N TYR A 182 -5.57 -3.88 7.82
CA TYR A 182 -4.33 -3.12 7.73
C TYR A 182 -4.49 -1.77 8.43
N GLU A 183 -5.53 -0.99 8.08
CA GLU A 183 -5.81 0.29 8.73
C GLU A 183 -5.91 0.14 10.25
N LYS A 184 -6.68 -0.82 10.78
CA LYS A 184 -6.76 -1.07 12.23
C LYS A 184 -5.42 -1.48 12.85
N ARG A 185 -4.68 -2.42 12.25
CA ARG A 185 -3.35 -2.84 12.76
C ARG A 185 -2.34 -1.69 12.78
N PHE A 186 -2.44 -0.78 11.82
CA PHE A 186 -1.58 0.40 11.72
C PHE A 186 -2.21 1.69 12.29
N SER A 187 -3.37 1.60 12.96
CA SER A 187 -4.05 2.74 13.62
C SER A 187 -3.76 2.87 15.11
N ASP A 188 -3.34 1.81 15.82
CA ASP A 188 -2.81 1.95 17.17
C ASP A 188 -1.30 2.26 17.09
N PRO A 189 -0.86 3.50 17.39
CA PRO A 189 0.55 3.87 17.26
C PRO A 189 1.43 3.12 18.27
N LYS A 190 0.88 2.59 19.37
CA LYS A 190 1.63 1.84 20.38
C LYS A 190 1.96 0.44 19.86
N THR A 191 0.97 -0.27 19.31
CA THR A 191 1.19 -1.62 18.76
C THR A 191 2.21 -1.59 17.62
N VAL A 192 2.07 -0.63 16.69
CA VAL A 192 3.01 -0.42 15.59
C VAL A 192 4.42 -0.10 16.10
N MET A 193 4.54 0.81 17.07
CA MET A 193 5.84 1.15 17.67
C MET A 193 6.47 -0.05 18.37
N GLN A 194 5.69 -0.84 19.11
CA GLN A 194 6.18 -2.00 19.86
C GLN A 194 6.59 -3.15 18.94
N GLU A 195 5.91 -3.35 17.81
CA GLU A 195 6.29 -4.33 16.78
C GLU A 195 7.59 -3.89 16.05
N LEU A 196 7.71 -2.60 15.67
CA LEU A 196 8.89 -2.04 14.98
C LEU A 196 10.11 -1.79 15.89
N LEU A 197 9.94 -1.75 17.22
CA LEU A 197 11.04 -1.75 18.19
C LEU A 197 11.59 -3.17 18.42
N ASN A 198 10.79 -4.21 18.18
CA ASN A 198 11.23 -5.60 18.27
C ASN A 198 11.92 -6.08 16.97
N GLU A 199 11.57 -5.52 15.81
CA GLU A 199 12.31 -5.76 14.55
C GLU A 199 13.68 -5.05 14.56
N ARG A 200 14.76 -5.85 14.67
CA ARG A 200 16.14 -5.35 14.85
C ARG A 200 16.73 -4.65 13.62
N ASP A 201 16.25 -4.97 12.42
CA ASP A 201 16.91 -4.58 11.15
C ASP A 201 16.26 -3.37 10.44
N GLN A 202 15.26 -2.72 11.05
CA GLN A 202 14.62 -1.51 10.50
C GLN A 202 15.44 -0.25 10.81
N SER A 203 15.99 0.40 9.76
CA SER A 203 16.69 1.69 9.81
C SER A 203 15.85 2.77 10.51
N ASN A 204 16.52 3.63 11.29
CA ASN A 204 15.92 4.75 12.01
C ASN A 204 15.17 5.73 11.10
N TYR A 205 15.51 5.77 9.80
CA TYR A 205 14.79 6.59 8.81
C TYR A 205 13.34 6.13 8.56
N GLU A 206 13.06 4.82 8.47
CA GLU A 206 11.67 4.35 8.33
C GLU A 206 10.87 4.54 9.63
N LYS A 207 11.52 4.47 10.80
CA LYS A 207 10.92 4.78 12.11
C LYS A 207 10.55 6.28 12.20
N TYR A 208 11.45 7.16 11.75
CA TYR A 208 11.18 8.60 11.64
C TYR A 208 10.01 8.92 10.69
N LEU A 209 10.06 8.44 9.44
CA LEU A 209 9.02 8.70 8.42
C LEU A 209 7.62 8.21 8.83
N LEU A 210 7.53 7.05 9.51
CA LEU A 210 6.25 6.55 9.99
C LEU A 210 5.72 7.38 11.17
N SER A 211 6.59 7.83 12.07
CA SER A 211 6.21 8.76 13.16
C SER A 211 5.72 10.11 12.62
N TYR A 212 6.33 10.60 11.54
CA TYR A 212 5.92 11.82 10.84
C TYR A 212 4.58 11.64 10.11
N THR A 213 4.39 10.55 9.38
CA THR A 213 3.16 10.31 8.58
C THR A 213 1.92 10.09 9.44
N LEU A 214 2.06 9.45 10.62
CA LEU A 214 0.95 9.25 11.55
C LEU A 214 0.52 10.53 12.28
N LYS A 215 1.23 11.64 12.08
CA LYS A 215 0.92 12.92 12.74
C LYS A 215 0.36 13.98 11.81
N LYS A 216 -0.89 14.33 12.08
CA LYS A 216 -1.50 15.60 11.65
C LYS A 216 -2.44 16.23 12.69
N ASN A 217 -2.81 15.49 13.74
CA ASN A 217 -3.99 15.77 14.56
C ASN A 217 -3.81 15.57 16.09
N ASP A 218 -2.60 15.36 16.62
CA ASP A 218 -2.37 14.99 18.04
C ASP A 218 -1.54 16.05 18.79
N GLU A 219 -2.08 16.59 19.89
CA GLU A 219 -1.42 17.59 20.74
C GLU A 219 -0.12 17.10 21.38
N LYS A 220 0.05 15.77 21.51
CA LYS A 220 1.22 15.11 22.10
C LYS A 220 2.52 15.24 21.27
N TYR A 221 2.54 16.14 20.30
CA TYR A 221 3.71 16.47 19.48
C TYR A 221 4.43 17.78 19.83
N LYS A 222 3.92 18.55 20.80
CA LYS A 222 4.69 19.60 21.50
C LYS A 222 5.80 19.03 22.42
N SER A 223 6.28 17.81 22.16
CA SER A 223 7.27 17.11 22.99
C SER A 223 8.08 16.04 22.23
N ILE A 224 8.34 16.20 20.93
CA ILE A 224 9.55 15.56 20.37
C ILE A 224 10.74 16.30 20.99
N LYS A 225 11.74 15.58 21.51
CA LYS A 225 13.08 16.12 21.72
C LYS A 225 13.94 15.65 20.55
N TYR A 226 14.68 16.55 19.93
CA TYR A 226 15.70 16.21 18.92
C TYR A 226 17.07 16.27 19.59
N HIS A 227 18.01 15.42 19.18
CA HIS A 227 19.39 15.54 19.64
C HIS A 227 20.13 16.63 18.85
N VAL A 228 19.77 16.83 17.57
CA VAL A 228 20.45 17.77 16.66
C VAL A 228 19.47 18.52 15.77
N PHE A 229 19.66 19.84 15.61
CA PHE A 229 19.13 20.64 14.49
C PHE A 229 20.22 20.85 13.43
N LEU A 230 19.91 20.68 12.14
CA LEU A 230 20.87 20.85 11.04
C LEU A 230 20.52 22.06 10.17
N SER A 231 21.21 23.19 10.37
CA SER A 231 21.06 24.41 9.55
C SER A 231 22.06 24.42 8.40
N TYR A 232 21.56 24.48 7.16
CA TYR A 232 22.36 24.50 5.93
C TYR A 232 21.72 25.38 4.84
N ALA A 233 22.53 25.87 3.89
CA ALA A 233 22.04 26.54 2.68
C ALA A 233 21.54 25.51 1.65
N SER A 234 20.56 25.88 0.82
CA SER A 234 19.86 24.94 -0.08
C SER A 234 20.78 24.22 -1.08
N ASN A 235 21.87 24.85 -1.51
CA ASN A 235 22.90 24.27 -2.38
C ASN A 235 23.79 23.21 -1.67
N GLN A 236 23.80 23.17 -0.34
CA GLN A 236 24.57 22.18 0.44
C GLN A 236 23.81 20.87 0.71
N ARG A 237 22.63 20.67 0.09
CA ARG A 237 21.70 19.59 0.45
C ARG A 237 22.35 18.21 0.49
N GLU A 238 23.20 17.86 -0.47
CA GLU A 238 23.85 16.55 -0.54
C GLU A 238 24.80 16.27 0.64
N PHE A 239 25.54 17.29 1.08
CA PHE A 239 26.39 17.19 2.28
C PHE A 239 25.54 17.09 3.56
N ALA A 240 24.47 17.88 3.66
CA ALA A 240 23.58 17.87 4.81
C ALA A 240 22.82 16.55 4.93
N GLU A 241 22.38 15.98 3.81
CA GLU A 241 21.76 14.64 3.72
C GLU A 241 22.73 13.54 4.17
N SER A 242 24.01 13.64 3.77
CA SER A 242 25.04 12.68 4.17
C SER A 242 25.34 12.75 5.68
N VAL A 243 25.40 13.95 6.27
CA VAL A 243 25.49 14.17 7.72
C VAL A 243 24.25 13.63 8.44
N TYR A 244 23.05 13.89 7.91
CA TYR A 244 21.79 13.39 8.46
C TYR A 244 21.74 11.86 8.53
N TYR A 245 22.10 11.14 7.46
CA TYR A 245 22.12 9.68 7.48
C TYR A 245 23.22 9.12 8.40
N SER A 246 24.38 9.75 8.48
CA SER A 246 25.44 9.33 9.42
C SER A 246 24.99 9.45 10.88
N LEU A 247 24.47 10.62 11.26
CA LEU A 247 23.98 10.87 12.63
C LEU A 247 22.78 9.96 12.98
N THR A 248 21.81 9.80 12.08
CA THR A 248 20.64 8.92 12.35
C THR A 248 21.00 7.44 12.39
N ASN A 249 22.01 6.98 11.65
CA ASN A 249 22.54 5.62 11.79
C ASN A 249 23.27 5.41 13.14
N ASN A 250 23.91 6.44 13.68
CA ASN A 250 24.48 6.44 15.04
C ASN A 250 23.45 6.72 16.16
N GLY A 251 22.15 6.67 15.84
CA GLY A 251 21.06 6.76 16.83
C GLY A 251 20.59 8.17 17.20
N TYR A 252 21.15 9.22 16.58
CA TYR A 252 20.74 10.60 16.87
C TYR A 252 19.41 10.97 16.18
N MET A 253 18.50 11.60 16.91
CA MET A 253 17.30 12.20 16.32
C MET A 253 17.66 13.58 15.76
N VAL A 254 17.67 13.71 14.43
CA VAL A 254 18.10 14.93 13.71
C VAL A 254 16.93 15.60 13.00
N PHE A 255 16.76 16.91 13.20
CA PHE A 255 15.89 17.74 12.36
C PHE A 255 16.68 18.25 11.15
N TYR A 256 16.16 17.99 9.93
CA TYR A 256 16.87 18.22 8.66
C TYR A 256 16.04 19.01 7.62
N ASP A 257 14.95 18.46 7.09
CA ASP A 257 14.30 19.07 5.92
C ASP A 257 13.20 20.09 6.26
N ARG A 258 13.43 21.37 5.91
CA ARG A 258 12.50 22.50 6.08
C ARG A 258 11.22 22.39 5.23
N ASN A 259 11.20 21.55 4.19
CA ASN A 259 10.02 21.35 3.34
C ASN A 259 9.00 20.37 3.97
N ASN A 260 9.39 19.61 5.00
CA ASN A 260 8.53 18.67 5.72
C ASN A 260 7.94 19.31 7.00
N LEU A 261 7.35 20.50 6.85
CA LEU A 261 6.64 21.18 7.93
C LEU A 261 5.12 20.95 7.81
N PRO A 262 4.38 20.84 8.94
CA PRO A 262 2.94 20.56 8.90
C PRO A 262 2.13 21.65 8.20
N VAL A 263 1.42 21.27 7.13
CA VAL A 263 0.52 22.16 6.37
C VAL A 263 -0.51 22.80 7.30
N GLY A 264 -0.40 24.11 7.51
CA GLY A 264 -1.24 24.90 8.43
C GLY A 264 -0.48 25.56 9.59
N MET A 265 0.80 25.24 9.79
CA MET A 265 1.68 25.98 10.71
C MET A 265 2.50 27.01 9.92
N GLU A 266 2.64 28.22 10.46
CA GLU A 266 3.56 29.21 9.86
C GLU A 266 5.01 28.71 9.94
N TYR A 267 5.72 28.80 8.81
CA TYR A 267 7.08 28.29 8.60
C TYR A 267 8.04 28.66 9.76
N ASN A 268 8.05 29.95 10.14
CA ASN A 268 8.91 30.46 11.21
C ASN A 268 8.62 29.83 12.59
N ASN A 269 7.34 29.65 12.92
CA ASN A 269 6.93 29.11 14.22
C ASN A 269 7.31 27.63 14.35
N ALA A 270 7.24 26.87 13.26
CA ALA A 270 7.63 25.46 13.23
C ALA A 270 9.15 25.27 13.34
N ILE A 271 9.94 26.11 12.67
CA ILE A 271 11.41 26.10 12.77
C ILE A 271 11.87 26.55 14.16
N HIS A 272 11.33 27.67 14.68
CA HIS A 272 11.63 28.13 16.04
C HIS A 272 11.27 27.07 17.09
N ALA A 273 10.15 26.37 16.93
CA ALA A 273 9.80 25.23 17.77
C ALA A 273 10.80 24.06 17.62
N ALA A 274 11.24 23.70 16.42
CA ALA A 274 12.22 22.64 16.22
C ALA A 274 13.57 22.96 16.90
N ILE A 275 14.08 24.18 16.75
CA ILE A 275 15.28 24.66 17.48
C ILE A 275 15.04 24.63 19.00
N GLY A 276 13.85 25.06 19.44
CA GLY A 276 13.37 24.95 20.83
C GLY A 276 13.51 23.53 21.40
N HIS A 277 13.29 22.50 20.59
CA HIS A 277 13.28 21.10 21.00
C HIS A 277 14.59 20.32 20.75
N SER A 278 15.59 20.90 20.08
CA SER A 278 16.89 20.26 19.84
C SER A 278 17.89 20.45 20.98
N ASP A 279 18.79 19.49 21.22
CA ASP A 279 19.90 19.65 22.19
C ASP A 279 21.13 20.36 21.61
N ILE A 280 21.50 20.02 20.38
CA ILE A 280 22.66 20.59 19.66
C ILE A 280 22.17 21.24 18.35
N PHE A 281 22.87 22.26 17.88
CA PHE A 281 22.64 22.95 16.61
C PHE A 281 23.91 22.91 15.74
N ILE A 282 23.81 22.32 14.55
CA ILE A 282 24.88 22.35 13.53
C ILE A 282 24.62 23.50 12.58
N PHE A 283 25.63 24.34 12.35
CA PHE A 283 25.59 25.44 11.38
C PHE A 283 26.59 25.18 10.24
N MET A 284 26.10 24.74 9.08
CA MET A 284 26.93 24.43 7.92
C MET A 284 27.26 25.71 7.13
N ILE A 285 28.46 26.23 7.36
CA ILE A 285 28.97 27.50 6.80
C ILE A 285 29.41 27.29 5.34
N SER A 286 28.64 27.91 4.44
CA SER A 286 29.04 28.29 3.08
C SER A 286 28.86 29.80 2.89
N PRO A 287 29.33 30.39 1.78
CA PRO A 287 29.06 31.80 1.45
C PRO A 287 27.56 32.13 1.48
N ASP A 288 26.71 31.24 0.95
CA ASP A 288 25.24 31.41 0.93
C ASP A 288 24.63 31.25 2.34
N ALA A 289 25.18 30.37 3.19
CA ALA A 289 24.67 30.20 4.56
C ALA A 289 24.90 31.44 5.45
N VAL A 290 25.88 32.29 5.10
CA VAL A 290 26.17 33.55 5.78
C VAL A 290 25.77 34.80 4.97
N ALA A 291 25.20 34.63 3.78
CA ALA A 291 24.78 35.73 2.93
C ALA A 291 23.54 36.44 3.50
N GLU A 292 23.44 37.75 3.26
CA GLU A 292 22.31 38.55 3.74
C GLU A 292 20.97 38.02 3.18
N GLY A 293 19.90 38.17 3.97
CA GLY A 293 18.57 37.65 3.64
C GLY A 293 18.40 36.12 3.70
N HIS A 294 19.47 35.34 3.91
CA HIS A 294 19.36 33.88 3.94
C HIS A 294 18.81 33.37 5.28
N TYR A 295 17.86 32.45 5.20
CA TYR A 295 17.09 31.96 6.34
C TYR A 295 17.94 31.24 7.41
N THR A 296 19.09 30.71 7.02
CA THR A 296 20.14 30.18 7.91
C THR A 296 20.57 31.19 8.98
N LEU A 297 20.60 32.49 8.68
CA LEU A 297 20.90 33.54 9.65
C LEU A 297 19.75 33.74 10.64
N THR A 298 18.50 33.56 10.21
CA THR A 298 17.32 33.58 11.09
C THR A 298 17.32 32.39 12.06
N GLU A 299 17.66 31.20 11.57
CA GLU A 299 17.83 30.00 12.40
C GLU A 299 18.96 30.14 13.41
N LEU A 300 20.11 30.67 12.98
CA LEU A 300 21.24 30.94 13.89
C LEU A 300 20.90 32.01 14.95
N LYS A 301 20.06 33.00 14.60
CA LYS A 301 19.52 33.98 15.56
C LYS A 301 18.62 33.31 16.60
N PHE A 302 17.66 32.47 16.17
CA PHE A 302 16.81 31.70 17.09
C PHE A 302 17.63 30.75 17.98
N ALA A 303 18.71 30.16 17.45
CA ALA A 303 19.63 29.37 18.26
C ALA A 303 20.35 30.21 19.33
N GLY A 304 20.79 31.43 19.02
CA GLY A 304 21.38 32.35 20.01
C GLY A 304 20.38 32.93 21.02
N GLU A 305 19.10 33.05 20.64
CA GLU A 305 18.02 33.44 21.55
C GLU A 305 17.67 32.33 22.54
N LYS A 306 17.74 31.06 22.11
CA LYS A 306 17.61 29.89 22.99
C LYS A 306 18.85 29.67 23.87
N TRP A 307 20.04 29.80 23.29
CA TRP A 307 21.32 29.51 23.91
C TRP A 307 22.24 30.74 23.84
N PRO A 308 22.18 31.68 24.81
CA PRO A 308 23.07 32.84 24.83
C PRO A 308 24.56 32.49 24.91
N ALA A 309 24.89 31.29 25.42
CA ALA A 309 26.23 30.71 25.38
C ALA A 309 26.25 29.53 24.39
N ALA A 310 27.04 29.65 23.32
CA ALA A 310 27.14 28.66 22.24
C ALA A 310 27.93 27.38 22.61
N SER A 311 28.72 27.43 23.69
CA SER A 311 29.62 26.32 24.07
C SER A 311 28.86 25.04 24.39
N GLY A 312 29.30 23.91 23.82
CA GLY A 312 28.67 22.59 24.00
C GLY A 312 27.36 22.37 23.23
N VAL A 313 26.74 23.42 22.67
CA VAL A 313 25.44 23.35 22.00
C VAL A 313 25.47 23.81 20.52
N LEU A 314 26.45 24.60 20.11
CA LEU A 314 26.64 25.02 18.71
C LEU A 314 27.87 24.35 18.09
N LEU A 315 27.70 23.71 16.94
CA LEU A 315 28.80 23.22 16.09
C LEU A 315 28.78 23.96 14.74
N PRO A 316 29.58 25.02 14.56
CA PRO A 316 29.78 25.64 13.26
C PRO A 316 30.75 24.80 12.44
N VAL A 317 30.36 24.40 11.23
CA VAL A 317 31.16 23.55 10.34
C VAL A 317 31.43 24.31 9.04
N MET A 318 32.69 24.56 8.70
CA MET A 318 33.05 25.15 7.40
C MET A 318 33.00 24.07 6.32
N THR A 319 31.89 24.06 5.58
CA THR A 319 31.63 23.07 4.51
C THR A 319 32.10 23.57 3.15
N ILE A 320 32.07 24.89 2.95
CA ILE A 320 32.65 25.60 1.80
C ILE A 320 33.49 26.76 2.35
N GLN A 321 34.70 26.94 1.80
CA GLN A 321 35.64 27.98 2.25
C GLN A 321 34.97 29.36 2.25
N THR A 322 34.85 29.96 3.44
CA THR A 322 34.09 31.19 3.66
C THR A 322 34.94 32.20 4.44
N GLY A 323 34.87 33.48 4.07
CA GLY A 323 35.63 34.54 4.73
C GLY A 323 35.26 34.65 6.22
N TYR A 324 36.23 34.53 7.12
CA TYR A 324 35.99 34.52 8.58
C TYR A 324 35.43 35.86 9.12
N ASN A 325 35.59 36.95 8.36
CA ASN A 325 34.90 38.22 8.60
C ASN A 325 33.37 38.10 8.42
N LEU A 326 32.90 37.33 7.43
CA LEU A 326 31.47 37.17 7.09
C LEU A 326 30.70 36.27 8.07
N ILE A 327 31.38 35.35 8.76
CA ILE A 327 30.73 34.43 9.71
C ILE A 327 30.11 35.25 10.88
N PRO A 328 28.84 35.04 11.27
CA PRO A 328 28.22 35.80 12.36
C PRO A 328 28.94 35.65 13.71
N ALA A 329 28.91 36.70 14.54
CA ALA A 329 29.63 36.75 15.81
C ALA A 329 29.28 35.59 16.77
N TYR A 330 28.01 35.18 16.82
CA TYR A 330 27.56 34.03 17.63
C TYR A 330 28.25 32.72 17.19
N ALA A 331 28.33 32.44 15.87
CA ALA A 331 29.04 31.28 15.35
C ALA A 331 30.57 31.37 15.51
N LYS A 332 31.14 32.57 15.70
CA LYS A 332 32.56 32.78 16.02
C LYS A 332 32.88 32.73 17.53
N SER A 333 31.88 32.56 18.40
CA SER A 333 32.09 32.46 19.84
C SER A 333 32.59 31.09 20.31
N VAL A 334 32.61 30.10 19.40
CA VAL A 334 33.12 28.74 19.58
C VAL A 334 34.03 28.36 18.41
N THR A 335 34.81 27.29 18.58
CA THR A 335 35.68 26.77 17.52
C THR A 335 34.86 26.35 16.29
N VAL A 336 35.18 26.92 15.13
CA VAL A 336 34.63 26.48 13.85
C VAL A 336 35.36 25.21 13.41
N LEU A 337 34.64 24.11 13.22
CA LEU A 337 35.19 22.88 12.65
C LEU A 337 35.51 23.10 11.17
N THR A 338 36.77 22.95 10.79
CA THR A 338 37.25 23.00 9.40
C THR A 338 37.74 21.59 8.99
N PRO A 339 36.87 20.75 8.38
CA PRO A 339 37.21 19.35 8.11
C PRO A 339 38.47 19.21 7.24
N GLN A 340 39.31 18.23 7.58
CA GLN A 340 40.57 17.97 6.85
C GLN A 340 40.52 16.70 5.99
N GLY A 341 39.56 15.81 6.26
CA GLY A 341 39.34 14.57 5.53
C GLY A 341 37.86 14.37 5.23
N ASN A 342 37.22 13.40 5.89
CA ASN A 342 35.80 13.11 5.66
C ASN A 342 34.93 13.95 6.59
N LEU A 343 34.38 15.04 6.05
CA LEU A 343 33.44 15.95 6.71
C LEU A 343 32.32 15.24 7.48
N VAL A 344 31.73 14.19 6.91
CA VAL A 344 30.61 13.47 7.53
C VAL A 344 31.07 12.70 8.77
N ALA A 345 32.24 12.05 8.70
CA ALA A 345 32.83 11.34 9.84
C ALA A 345 33.29 12.32 10.94
N GLU A 346 33.96 13.41 10.56
CA GLU A 346 34.44 14.44 11.51
C GLU A 346 33.27 15.12 12.26
N VAL A 347 32.20 15.49 11.54
CA VAL A 347 30.99 16.05 12.18
C VAL A 347 30.30 15.03 13.08
N THR A 348 30.20 13.76 12.66
CA THR A 348 29.58 12.70 13.48
C THR A 348 30.35 12.48 14.79
N ALA A 349 31.68 12.40 14.71
CA ALA A 349 32.55 12.21 15.88
C ALA A 349 32.57 13.41 16.83
N GLU A 350 32.42 14.65 16.33
CA GLU A 350 32.34 15.83 17.19
C GLU A 350 30.98 15.93 17.91
N ILE A 351 29.88 15.60 17.22
CA ILE A 351 28.55 15.51 17.84
C ILE A 351 28.50 14.45 18.94
N GLU A 352 29.16 13.30 18.76
CA GLU A 352 29.27 12.28 19.80
C GLU A 352 29.96 12.80 21.07
N LYS A 353 31.07 13.53 20.92
CA LYS A 353 31.74 14.18 22.08
C LYS A 353 30.83 15.20 22.76
N MET A 354 30.21 16.10 21.98
CA MET A 354 29.31 17.13 22.50
C MET A 354 28.13 16.52 23.26
N TYR A 355 27.49 15.51 22.68
CA TYR A 355 26.34 14.84 23.27
C TYR A 355 26.70 14.04 24.54
N ASN A 356 27.84 13.35 24.54
CA ASN A 356 28.32 12.65 25.75
C ASN A 356 28.64 13.64 26.88
N ASN A 357 29.27 14.78 26.58
CA ASN A 357 29.51 15.83 27.57
C ASN A 357 28.20 16.42 28.12
N HIS A 358 27.20 16.66 27.26
CA HIS A 358 25.90 17.22 27.65
C HIS A 358 25.06 16.26 28.53
N ASN A 359 25.33 14.96 28.53
CA ASN A 359 24.64 13.98 29.39
C ASN A 359 25.39 13.69 30.72
N HIS A 360 26.48 14.39 31.00
CA HIS A 360 27.29 14.23 32.22
C HIS A 360 27.38 15.51 33.08
N THR A 361 26.52 16.49 32.79
CA THR A 361 26.32 17.74 33.54
C THR A 361 24.88 17.87 34.01
#